data_AF-A0A5N9C0B5-F1
#
_entry.id   AF-A0A5N9C0B5-F1
#
_cell.length_a   1.000
_cell.length_b   1.000
_cell.length_c   1.000
_cell.angle_alpha   90.00
_cell.angle_beta   90.00
_cell.angle_gamma   90.00
#
_symmetry.space_group_name_H-M   'P 1'
#
loop_
_entity.id
_entity.type
_entity.pdbx_description
1 polymer ?
#
loop_
_entity_poly.entity_id
_entity_poly.type
_entity_poly.pdbx_seq_one_letter_code
_entity_poly.pdbx_strand_id
1 'polypeptide(L)'
;MINKSTARIAIGVINKSIQMLNERNTTELLSTFHAPHIIIAESQTIIYKSKKDLENNYWDDFHRRAGEEWHHTVVDWTEPIHATQTKAHIFMQFSRYTVDDRLLTCERALWVINQQNGVWAAQARSNFNTI
;
A
#
# COMPACT_ATOMS: atom_id res chain seq x y z
N MET A 1 10.70 15.28 -15.47
CA MET A 1 9.40 15.98 -15.37
C MET A 1 8.37 14.97 -14.88
N ILE A 2 7.57 15.32 -13.87
CA ILE A 2 6.53 14.42 -13.32
C ILE A 2 5.34 14.41 -14.27
N ASN A 3 4.98 13.24 -14.81
CA ASN A 3 3.71 13.07 -15.50
C ASN A 3 2.55 13.16 -14.50
N LYS A 4 1.81 14.27 -14.52
CA LYS A 4 0.73 14.56 -13.55
C LYS A 4 -0.45 13.60 -13.67
N SER A 5 -0.80 13.10 -14.87
CA SER A 5 -1.92 12.15 -15.01
C SER A 5 -1.55 10.78 -14.45
N THR A 6 -0.34 10.29 -14.75
CA THR A 6 0.18 9.05 -14.17
C THR A 6 0.27 9.11 -12.65
N ALA A 7 0.76 10.24 -12.09
CA ALA A 7 0.82 10.43 -10.65
C ALA A 7 -0.56 10.34 -10.00
N ARG A 8 -1.60 10.95 -10.59
CA ARG A 8 -2.98 10.84 -10.09
C ARG A 8 -3.53 9.42 -10.15
N ILE A 9 -3.25 8.67 -11.23
CA ILE A 9 -3.65 7.27 -11.33
C ILE A 9 -3.00 6.45 -10.21
N ALA A 10 -1.70 6.63 -9.99
CA ALA A 10 -0.97 5.91 -8.94
C ALA A 10 -1.47 6.24 -7.53
N ILE A 11 -1.76 7.52 -7.24
CA ILE A 11 -2.40 7.93 -5.98
C ILE A 11 -3.81 7.31 -5.87
N GLY A 12 -4.56 7.22 -6.96
CA GLY A 12 -5.86 6.54 -6.99
C GLY A 12 -5.76 5.06 -6.61
N VAL A 13 -4.72 4.35 -7.07
CA VAL A 13 -4.45 2.97 -6.65
C VAL A 13 -4.21 2.88 -5.14
N ILE A 14 -3.37 3.77 -4.58
CA ILE A 14 -3.09 3.81 -3.13
C ILE A 14 -4.38 4.04 -2.33
N ASN A 15 -5.17 5.04 -2.73
CA ASN A 15 -6.43 5.36 -2.05
C ASN A 15 -7.41 4.19 -2.11
N LYS A 16 -7.53 3.52 -3.27
CA LYS A 16 -8.34 2.29 -3.39
C LYS A 16 -7.81 1.18 -2.48
N SER A 17 -6.50 0.95 -2.43
CA SER A 17 -5.91 -0.07 -1.53
C SER A 17 -6.29 0.19 -0.07
N ILE A 18 -6.16 1.43 0.40
CA ILE A 18 -6.47 1.78 1.79
C ILE A 18 -7.97 1.69 2.08
N GLN A 19 -8.81 2.13 1.14
CA GLN A 19 -10.26 2.00 1.27
C GLN A 19 -10.67 0.52 1.39
N MET A 20 -10.22 -0.34 0.47
CA MET A 20 -10.58 -1.76 0.48
C MET A 20 -10.01 -2.52 1.67
N LEU A 21 -8.84 -2.09 2.18
CA LEU A 21 -8.29 -2.57 3.45
C LEU A 21 -9.23 -2.24 4.61
N ASN A 22 -9.68 -0.99 4.73
CA ASN A 22 -10.60 -0.56 5.77
C ASN A 22 -11.98 -1.23 5.64
N GLU A 23 -12.43 -1.56 4.44
CA GLU A 23 -13.69 -2.29 4.21
C GLU A 23 -13.54 -3.81 4.38
N ARG A 24 -12.31 -4.32 4.59
CA ARG A 24 -11.98 -5.76 4.60
C ARG A 24 -12.41 -6.46 3.31
N ASN A 25 -12.47 -5.73 2.20
CA ASN A 25 -12.78 -6.28 0.88
C ASN A 25 -11.53 -6.90 0.28
N THR A 26 -11.26 -8.16 0.64
CA THR A 26 -10.05 -8.90 0.24
C THR A 26 -9.88 -8.93 -1.28
N THR A 27 -10.93 -9.25 -2.03
CA THR A 27 -10.85 -9.37 -3.50
C THR A 27 -10.40 -8.05 -4.15
N GLU A 28 -11.05 -6.95 -3.78
CA GLU A 28 -10.71 -5.65 -4.35
C GLU A 28 -9.37 -5.13 -3.82
N LEU A 29 -9.02 -5.39 -2.56
CA LEU A 29 -7.73 -5.05 -2.00
C LEU A 29 -6.59 -5.73 -2.76
N LEU A 30 -6.66 -7.05 -2.93
CA LEU A 30 -5.60 -7.81 -3.61
C LEU A 30 -5.52 -7.47 -5.10
N SER A 31 -6.61 -6.98 -5.72
CA SER A 31 -6.58 -6.45 -7.09
C SER A 31 -5.69 -5.22 -7.26
N THR A 32 -5.38 -4.52 -6.17
CA THR A 32 -4.50 -3.34 -6.19
C THR A 32 -3.00 -3.68 -6.10
N PHE A 33 -2.65 -4.97 -6.05
CA PHE A 33 -1.26 -5.45 -6.00
C PHE A 33 -0.90 -6.28 -7.24
N HIS A 34 0.26 -6.01 -7.82
CA HIS A 34 0.86 -6.92 -8.79
C HIS A 34 1.56 -8.07 -8.06
N ALA A 35 1.53 -9.27 -8.63
CA ALA A 35 2.41 -10.36 -8.22
C ALA A 35 3.65 -10.39 -9.15
N PRO A 36 4.87 -10.58 -8.61
CA PRO A 36 5.19 -10.73 -7.19
C PRO A 36 5.07 -9.41 -6.43
N HIS A 37 4.43 -9.38 -5.26
CA HIS A 37 4.33 -8.16 -4.45
C HIS A 37 5.40 -8.14 -3.37
N ILE A 38 6.13 -7.02 -3.26
CA ILE A 38 7.26 -6.89 -2.32
C ILE A 38 6.93 -5.84 -1.25
N ILE A 39 7.10 -6.20 0.01
CA ILE A 39 7.03 -5.26 1.14
C ILE A 39 8.38 -5.28 1.84
N ILE A 40 9.03 -4.12 1.92
CA ILE A 40 10.25 -3.92 2.69
C ILE A 40 9.85 -3.16 3.95
N ALA A 41 9.98 -3.81 5.10
CA ALA A 41 9.80 -3.21 6.41
C ALA A 41 11.15 -3.19 7.14
N GLU A 42 11.24 -2.43 8.23
CA GLU A 42 12.47 -2.25 9.01
C GLU A 42 13.18 -3.56 9.36
N SER A 43 12.42 -4.55 9.84
CA SER A 43 12.97 -5.83 10.33
C SER A 43 12.87 -6.99 9.34
N GLN A 44 12.16 -6.82 8.22
CA GLN A 44 11.91 -7.93 7.30
C GLN A 44 11.51 -7.48 5.89
N THR A 45 11.83 -8.33 4.91
CA THR A 45 11.29 -8.24 3.55
C THR A 45 10.32 -9.38 3.31
N ILE A 46 9.09 -9.05 2.91
CA ILE A 46 8.04 -10.01 2.58
C ILE A 46 7.87 -10.02 1.05
N ILE A 47 7.82 -11.21 0.47
CA ILE A 47 7.64 -11.40 -0.98
C ILE A 47 6.48 -12.37 -1.19
N TYR A 48 5.37 -11.87 -1.73
CA TYR A 48 4.30 -12.71 -2.25
C TYR A 48 4.62 -13.03 -3.70
N LYS A 49 4.96 -14.29 -4.02
CA LYS A 49 5.45 -14.64 -5.36
C LYS A 49 4.32 -14.75 -6.39
N SER A 50 3.09 -14.96 -5.92
CA SER A 50 1.92 -15.20 -6.76
C SER A 50 0.65 -14.56 -6.18
N LYS A 51 -0.44 -14.52 -6.96
CA LYS A 51 -1.77 -14.13 -6.45
C LYS A 51 -2.27 -15.08 -5.36
N LYS A 52 -2.02 -16.38 -5.52
CA LYS A 52 -2.36 -17.39 -4.52
C LYS A 52 -1.59 -17.16 -3.21
N ASP A 53 -0.34 -16.71 -3.29
CA ASP A 53 0.45 -16.36 -2.10
C ASP A 53 -0.14 -15.16 -1.37
N LEU A 54 -0.60 -14.14 -2.11
CA LEU A 54 -1.32 -12.99 -1.54
C LEU A 54 -2.60 -13.45 -0.84
N GLU A 55 -3.45 -14.23 -1.53
CA GLU A 55 -4.72 -14.73 -1.00
C GLU A 55 -4.54 -15.53 0.30
N ASN A 56 -3.52 -16.37 0.35
CA ASN A 56 -3.29 -17.25 1.49
C ASN A 56 -2.65 -16.56 2.71
N ASN A 57 -1.87 -15.49 2.50
CA ASN A 57 -0.97 -14.98 3.56
C ASN A 57 -1.18 -13.50 3.92
N TYR A 58 -1.85 -12.70 3.08
CA TYR A 58 -1.86 -11.24 3.23
C TYR A 58 -2.41 -10.77 4.58
N TRP A 59 -3.55 -11.33 5.03
CA TRP A 59 -4.21 -10.88 6.25
C TRP A 59 -3.42 -11.22 7.51
N ASP A 60 -2.92 -12.45 7.61
CA ASP A 60 -2.06 -12.87 8.72
C ASP A 60 -0.83 -11.97 8.85
N ASP A 61 -0.17 -11.72 7.71
CA ASP A 61 0.96 -10.80 7.62
C ASP A 61 0.59 -9.36 7.98
N PHE A 62 -0.59 -8.91 7.52
CA PHE A 62 -1.08 -7.57 7.83
C PHE A 62 -1.38 -7.40 9.31
N HIS A 63 -2.09 -8.33 9.94
CA HIS A 63 -2.40 -8.27 11.37
C HIS A 63 -1.14 -8.31 12.23
N ARG A 64 -0.13 -9.11 11.87
CA ARG A 64 1.18 -9.08 12.54
C ARG A 64 1.85 -7.70 12.52
N ARG A 65 1.64 -6.92 11.46
CA ARG A 65 2.20 -5.55 11.34
C ARG A 65 1.31 -4.47 11.94
N ALA A 66 0.00 -4.60 11.79
CA ALA A 66 -0.98 -3.59 12.19
C ALA A 66 -1.30 -3.64 13.69
N GLY A 67 -1.13 -4.81 14.32
CA GLY A 67 -1.53 -5.06 15.69
C GLY A 67 -3.02 -5.40 15.83
N GLU A 68 -3.38 -5.99 16.97
CA GLU A 68 -4.74 -6.48 17.24
C GLU A 68 -5.75 -5.34 17.42
N GLU A 69 -5.30 -4.17 17.89
CA GLU A 69 -6.17 -3.01 18.11
C GLU A 69 -6.51 -2.25 16.81
N TRP A 70 -5.93 -2.65 15.67
CA TRP A 70 -6.15 -1.95 14.40
C TRP A 70 -7.61 -1.99 13.97
N HIS A 71 -8.19 -0.80 13.75
CA HIS A 71 -9.51 -0.63 13.15
C HIS A 71 -9.43 -0.05 11.75
N HIS A 72 -8.65 1.01 11.53
CA HIS A 72 -8.60 1.64 10.21
C HIS A 72 -7.29 2.36 9.95
N THR A 73 -7.04 2.66 8.68
CA THR A 73 -5.87 3.37 8.18
C THR A 73 -6.29 4.63 7.42
N VAL A 74 -5.59 5.74 7.61
CA VAL A 74 -5.80 7.00 6.89
C VAL A 74 -4.55 7.32 6.08
N VAL A 75 -4.72 7.76 4.83
CA VAL A 75 -3.63 8.39 4.06
C VAL A 75 -3.57 9.86 4.44
N ASP A 76 -2.51 10.25 5.14
CA ASP A 76 -2.37 11.63 5.64
C ASP A 76 -1.99 12.58 4.51
N TRP A 77 -1.04 12.17 3.68
CA TRP A 77 -0.60 12.90 2.50
C TRP A 77 0.09 11.99 1.49
N THR A 78 0.18 12.46 0.25
CA THR A 78 0.93 11.81 -0.83
C THR A 78 1.78 12.84 -1.58
N GLU A 79 2.95 12.41 -2.03
CA GLU A 79 3.91 13.21 -2.79
C GLU A 79 4.50 12.37 -3.93
N PRO A 80 4.17 12.67 -5.19
CA PRO A 80 4.80 12.01 -6.33
C PRO A 80 6.28 12.39 -6.43
N ILE A 81 7.19 11.42 -6.32
CA ILE A 81 8.63 11.64 -6.52
C ILE A 81 8.96 11.55 -8.01
N HIS A 82 8.49 10.48 -8.66
CA HIS A 82 8.73 10.21 -10.08
C HIS A 82 7.45 9.70 -10.73
N ALA A 83 7.19 10.11 -11.96
CA ALA A 83 6.11 9.56 -12.77
C ALA A 83 6.46 9.63 -14.27
N THR A 84 6.44 8.48 -14.93
CA THR A 84 6.59 8.31 -16.38
C THR A 84 5.21 8.01 -17.00
N GLN A 85 5.17 7.46 -18.21
CA GLN A 85 3.91 7.02 -18.81
C GLN A 85 3.34 5.73 -18.18
N THR A 86 4.20 4.88 -17.61
CA THR A 86 3.83 3.51 -17.18
C THR A 86 4.26 3.17 -15.75
N LYS A 87 4.89 4.11 -15.03
CA LYS A 87 5.36 3.90 -13.66
C LYS A 87 5.34 5.18 -12.84
N ALA A 88 5.02 5.08 -11.56
CA ALA A 88 5.17 6.14 -10.58
C ALA A 88 5.78 5.65 -9.27
N HIS A 89 6.55 6.51 -8.63
CA HIS A 89 7.02 6.37 -7.26
C HIS A 89 6.33 7.44 -6.43
N ILE A 90 5.57 7.01 -5.42
CA ILE A 90 4.80 7.90 -4.55
C ILE A 90 5.36 7.77 -3.14
N PHE A 91 5.80 8.89 -2.57
CA PHE A 91 6.04 8.99 -1.14
C PHE A 91 4.72 9.31 -0.44
N MET A 92 4.49 8.74 0.71
CA MET A 92 3.27 9.00 1.47
C MET A 92 3.51 8.84 2.96
N GLN A 93 2.59 9.39 3.73
CA GLN A 93 2.40 9.03 5.13
C GLN A 93 1.01 8.48 5.32
N PHE A 94 0.91 7.50 6.21
CA PHE A 94 -0.37 6.97 6.65
C PHE A 94 -0.35 6.71 8.15
N SER A 95 -1.52 6.83 8.75
CA SER A 95 -1.73 6.63 10.18
C SER A 95 -2.72 5.49 10.40
N ARG A 96 -2.48 4.68 11.42
CA ARG A 96 -3.38 3.59 11.86
C ARG A 96 -4.03 3.95 13.18
N TYR A 97 -5.27 3.53 13.35
CA TYR A 97 -6.09 3.90 14.49
C TYR A 97 -6.86 2.72 15.06
N THR A 98 -7.21 2.82 16.34
CA THR A 98 -8.20 1.95 16.99
C THR A 98 -9.62 2.32 16.57
N VAL A 99 -10.60 1.56 17.06
CA VAL A 99 -12.03 1.82 16.81
C VAL A 99 -12.50 3.15 17.41
N ASP A 100 -11.88 3.57 18.52
CA ASP A 100 -12.16 4.84 19.21
C ASP A 100 -11.27 5.99 18.72
N ASP A 101 -10.74 5.91 17.49
CA ASP A 101 -9.88 6.91 16.85
C ASP A 101 -8.56 7.23 17.61
N ARG A 102 -8.09 6.32 18.48
CA ARG A 102 -6.76 6.45 19.09
C ARG A 102 -5.68 6.09 18.07
N LEU A 103 -4.71 6.99 17.88
CA LEU A 103 -3.55 6.75 17.01
C LEU A 103 -2.72 5.57 17.54
N LEU A 104 -2.46 4.60 16.66
CA LEU A 104 -1.59 3.45 16.89
C LEU A 104 -0.20 3.70 16.33
N THR A 105 -0.12 4.01 15.04
CA THR A 105 1.15 4.24 14.34
C THR A 105 1.00 5.35 13.32
N CYS A 106 2.11 6.01 13.03
CA CYS A 106 2.29 6.93 11.92
C CYS A 106 3.54 6.47 11.16
N GLU A 107 3.36 6.11 9.90
CA GLU A 107 4.37 5.48 9.06
C GLU A 107 4.55 6.27 7.77
N ARG A 108 5.79 6.33 7.28
CA ARG A 108 6.10 6.85 5.94
C ARG A 108 6.45 5.71 5.02
N ALA A 109 6.01 5.80 3.77
CA ALA A 109 6.25 4.76 2.80
C ALA A 109 6.54 5.29 1.40
N LEU A 110 7.43 4.57 0.70
CA LEU A 110 7.60 4.68 -0.74
C LEU A 110 6.81 3.56 -1.41
N TRP A 111 5.84 3.91 -2.25
CA TRP A 111 5.10 2.96 -3.07
C TRP A 111 5.55 3.05 -4.52
N VAL A 112 5.76 1.89 -5.14
CA VAL A 112 6.08 1.74 -6.55
C VAL A 112 4.86 1.15 -7.27
N ILE A 113 4.23 1.98 -8.10
CA ILE A 113 3.03 1.62 -8.86
C ILE A 113 3.41 1.62 -10.34
N ASN A 114 3.04 0.58 -11.07
CA ASN A 114 3.27 0.48 -12.51
C ASN A 114 2.09 -0.13 -13.24
N GLN A 115 2.01 0.16 -14.53
CA GLN A 115 1.07 -0.46 -15.44
C GLN A 115 1.68 -1.73 -16.02
N GLN A 116 0.95 -2.84 -15.91
CA GLN A 116 1.28 -4.11 -16.56
C GLN A 116 0.02 -4.66 -17.21
N ASN A 117 0.10 -5.01 -18.49
CA ASN A 117 -1.03 -5.57 -19.24
C ASN A 117 -2.32 -4.74 -19.09
N GLY A 118 -2.19 -3.40 -19.12
CA GLY A 118 -3.30 -2.46 -18.96
C GLY A 118 -3.70 -2.14 -17.51
N VAL A 119 -3.21 -2.89 -16.52
CA VAL A 119 -3.61 -2.74 -15.10
C VAL A 119 -2.57 -1.95 -14.31
N TRP A 120 -3.03 -0.90 -13.61
CA TRP A 120 -2.23 -0.17 -12.62
C TRP A 120 -2.41 -0.78 -11.23
N ALA A 121 -1.30 -1.21 -10.62
CA ALA A 121 -1.28 -1.78 -9.28
C ALA A 121 0.10 -1.57 -8.64
N ALA A 122 0.19 -1.74 -7.32
CA ALA A 122 1.45 -1.61 -6.60
C ALA A 122 2.30 -2.87 -6.77
N GLN A 123 3.53 -2.69 -7.25
CA GLN A 123 4.53 -3.77 -7.33
C GLN A 123 5.25 -3.95 -6.00
N ALA A 124 5.60 -2.83 -5.35
CA ALA A 124 6.40 -2.86 -4.15
C ALA A 124 6.11 -1.66 -3.25
N ARG A 125 6.36 -1.82 -1.96
CA ARG A 125 6.36 -0.75 -0.98
C ARG A 125 7.47 -0.92 0.05
N SER A 126 8.02 0.20 0.52
CA SER A 126 9.01 0.26 1.58
C SER A 126 8.50 1.19 2.67
N ASN A 127 8.38 0.71 3.90
CA ASN A 127 7.76 1.43 5.02
C ASN A 127 8.77 1.66 6.14
N PHE A 128 8.68 2.82 6.80
CA PHE A 128 9.47 3.16 7.99
C PHE A 128 8.55 3.68 9.09
N ASN A 129 8.73 3.19 10.31
CA ASN A 129 8.07 3.76 11.49
C ASN A 129 8.68 5.12 11.79
N THR A 130 7.83 6.10 12.06
CA THR A 130 8.29 7.46 12.41
C THR A 130 8.00 7.86 13.85
N ILE A 131 7.60 6.88 14.68
CA ILE A 131 7.38 7.02 16.12
C ILE A 131 8.34 6.09 16.85
#